data_AF-A0A7V4PN14-F1
#
_entry.id   AF-A0A7V4PN14-F1
#
_cell.length_a   1.000
_cell.length_b   1.000
_cell.length_c   1.000
_cell.angle_alpha   90.00
_cell.angle_beta   90.00
_cell.angle_gamma   90.00
#
_symmetry.space_group_name_H-M   'P 1'
#
loop_
_entity.id
_entity.type
_entity.pdbx_description
1 polymer ?
#
loop_
_entity_poly.entity_id
_entity_poly.type
_entity_poly.pdbx_seq_one_letter_code
_entity_poly.pdbx_strand_id
1 'polypeptide(L)'
;MGNSWVTDLRHFLNEDGSVAEMPRSTLKLANYFGRIVKAVTSRNKDVVATGIRCRRRPGHKSCSGEIIASIDYQQNSVIVWSCPICGDNGTISGWEGTVWDWSANA
;
A
#
# COMPACT_ATOMS: atom_id res chain seq x y z
N MET A 1 15.78 -12.08 -2.48
CA MET A 1 15.60 -10.65 -2.78
C MET A 1 14.12 -10.32 -2.81
N GLY A 2 13.76 -9.13 -2.31
CA GLY A 2 12.41 -8.58 -2.43
C GLY A 2 12.17 -8.02 -3.83
N ASN A 3 10.91 -7.70 -4.14
CA ASN A 3 10.59 -6.98 -5.35
C ASN A 3 10.51 -5.49 -5.04
N SER A 4 10.64 -4.65 -6.07
CA SER A 4 10.36 -3.21 -6.00
C SER A 4 9.14 -2.89 -6.84
N TRP A 5 8.19 -2.16 -6.24
CA TRP A 5 6.90 -1.82 -6.84
C TRP A 5 6.74 -0.32 -6.99
N VAL A 6 6.12 0.10 -8.09
CA VAL A 6 5.59 1.45 -8.27
C VAL A 6 4.10 1.28 -8.54
N THR A 7 3.27 1.73 -7.61
CA THR A 7 1.81 1.57 -7.68
C THR A 7 1.14 2.94 -7.74
N ASP A 8 0.30 3.14 -8.74
CA ASP A 8 -0.70 4.23 -8.77
C ASP A 8 -2.08 3.60 -8.54
N LEU A 9 -2.76 4.00 -7.46
CA LEU A 9 -4.05 3.40 -7.10
C LEU A 9 -5.18 3.78 -8.06
N ARG A 10 -5.02 4.85 -8.85
CA ARG A 10 -6.00 5.25 -9.87
C ARG A 10 -6.15 4.21 -10.98
N HIS A 11 -5.12 3.40 -11.22
CA HIS A 11 -5.20 2.27 -12.15
C HIS A 11 -6.21 1.19 -11.74
N PHE A 12 -6.69 1.21 -10.48
CA PHE A 12 -7.71 0.28 -9.97
C PHE A 12 -9.10 0.91 -9.88
N LEU A 13 -9.27 2.14 -10.35
CA LEU A 13 -10.52 2.89 -10.27
C LEU A 13 -11.11 3.13 -11.66
N ASN A 14 -12.44 3.19 -11.72
CA ASN A 14 -13.18 3.76 -12.83
C ASN A 14 -13.09 5.30 -12.78
N GLU A 15 -13.55 5.97 -13.84
CA GLU A 15 -13.57 7.43 -13.94
C GLU A 15 -14.40 8.09 -12.82
N ASP A 16 -15.41 7.40 -12.29
CA ASP A 16 -16.27 7.87 -11.20
C ASP A 16 -15.67 7.64 -9.80
N GLY A 17 -14.44 7.09 -9.72
CA GLY A 17 -13.76 6.80 -8.46
C GLY A 17 -14.20 5.49 -7.79
N SER A 18 -15.11 4.73 -8.38
CA SER A 18 -15.45 3.38 -7.91
C SER A 18 -14.34 2.38 -8.27
N VAL A 19 -14.22 1.28 -7.50
CA VAL A 19 -13.24 0.23 -7.82
C VAL A 19 -13.65 -0.47 -9.12
N ALA A 20 -12.73 -0.50 -10.09
CA ALA A 20 -12.98 -1.09 -11.40
C ALA A 20 -13.24 -2.60 -11.31
N GLU A 21 -14.03 -3.13 -12.25
CA GLU A 21 -14.23 -4.57 -12.36
C GLU A 21 -12.93 -5.23 -12.86
N MET A 22 -12.39 -6.18 -12.10
CA MET A 22 -11.10 -6.78 -12.38
C MET A 22 -10.99 -8.22 -11.84
N PRO A 23 -10.02 -9.02 -12.33
CA PRO A 23 -9.77 -10.35 -11.79
C PRO A 23 -9.53 -10.34 -10.28
N ARG A 24 -9.97 -11.40 -9.58
CA ARG A 24 -9.83 -11.52 -8.12
C ARG A 24 -8.39 -11.35 -7.62
N SER A 25 -7.39 -11.76 -8.39
CA SER A 25 -5.97 -11.58 -8.05
C SER A 25 -5.56 -10.11 -8.04
N THR A 26 -5.98 -9.35 -9.06
CA THR A 26 -5.74 -7.90 -9.17
C THR A 26 -6.46 -7.15 -8.06
N LEU A 27 -7.72 -7.50 -7.77
CA LEU A 27 -8.47 -6.89 -6.67
C LEU A 27 -7.82 -7.13 -5.30
N LYS A 28 -7.28 -8.35 -5.07
CA LYS A 28 -6.51 -8.63 -3.84
C LYS A 28 -5.27 -7.75 -3.72
N LEU A 29 -4.62 -7.44 -4.84
CA LEU A 29 -3.44 -6.57 -4.86
C LEU A 29 -3.82 -5.10 -4.61
N ALA A 30 -4.88 -4.61 -5.26
CA ALA A 30 -5.42 -3.27 -5.02
C ALA A 30 -5.78 -3.09 -3.54
N ASN A 31 -6.52 -4.04 -2.97
CA ASN A 31 -6.89 -4.01 -1.54
C ASN A 31 -5.68 -4.14 -0.61
N TYR A 32 -4.62 -4.85 -1.01
CA TYR A 32 -3.40 -4.94 -0.22
C TYR A 32 -2.73 -3.57 -0.09
N PHE A 33 -2.54 -2.87 -1.20
CA PHE A 33 -1.97 -1.52 -1.20
C PHE A 33 -2.90 -0.50 -0.53
N GLY A 34 -4.21 -0.56 -0.79
CA GLY A 34 -5.19 0.30 -0.15
C GLY A 34 -5.23 0.15 1.38
N ARG A 35 -4.98 -1.06 1.92
CA ARG A 35 -4.84 -1.25 3.37
C ARG A 35 -3.59 -0.56 3.93
N ILE A 36 -2.49 -0.55 3.18
CA ILE A 36 -1.27 0.18 3.58
C ILE A 36 -1.56 1.67 3.61
N VAL A 37 -2.20 2.21 2.57
CA VAL A 37 -2.65 3.62 2.52
C VAL A 37 -3.47 3.94 3.75
N LYS A 38 -4.58 3.21 3.96
CA LYS A 38 -5.45 3.41 5.13
C LYS A 38 -4.68 3.39 6.44
N ALA A 39 -3.78 2.43 6.64
CA ALA A 39 -3.00 2.32 7.87
C ALA A 39 -2.07 3.51 8.10
N VAL A 40 -1.51 4.07 7.04
CA VAL A 40 -0.64 5.24 7.08
C VAL A 40 -1.46 6.51 7.28
N THR A 41 -2.48 6.74 6.45
CA THR A 41 -3.24 8.00 6.44
C THR A 41 -4.19 8.13 7.63
N SER A 42 -4.59 7.04 8.29
CA SER A 42 -5.39 7.09 9.52
C SER A 42 -4.58 7.36 10.79
N ARG A 43 -3.25 7.47 10.69
CA ARG A 43 -2.36 7.64 11.83
C ARG A 43 -1.53 8.90 11.64
N ASN A 44 -1.60 9.82 12.60
CA ASN A 44 -0.77 11.03 12.59
C ASN A 44 0.67 10.72 13.07
N LYS A 45 1.42 9.93 12.30
CA LYS A 45 2.80 9.51 12.60
C LYS A 45 3.64 9.41 11.33
N ASP A 46 4.91 9.83 11.44
CA ASP A 46 5.84 9.88 10.30
C ASP A 46 6.17 8.50 9.74
N VAL A 47 6.38 7.48 10.59
CA VAL A 47 6.62 6.09 10.19
C VAL A 47 5.77 5.17 11.04
N VAL A 48 5.05 4.23 10.42
CA VAL A 48 4.16 3.31 11.12
C VAL A 48 4.40 1.84 10.77
N ALA A 49 4.41 1.02 11.82
CA ALA A 49 4.12 -0.41 11.70
C ALA A 49 2.63 -0.57 11.36
N THR A 50 2.33 -1.04 10.15
CA THR A 50 0.98 -0.97 9.56
C THR A 50 0.00 -2.01 10.09
N GLY A 51 0.48 -3.03 10.82
CA GLY A 51 -0.26 -4.24 11.18
C GLY A 51 -0.49 -5.19 9.99
N ILE A 52 0.08 -4.89 8.82
CA ILE A 52 -0.16 -5.65 7.58
C ILE A 52 1.00 -6.62 7.36
N ARG A 53 0.69 -7.92 7.28
CA ARG A 53 1.69 -8.95 6.96
C ARG A 53 2.22 -8.79 5.53
N CYS A 54 3.49 -9.11 5.34
CA CYS A 54 4.09 -9.20 4.02
C CYS A 54 3.40 -10.29 3.18
N ARG A 55 3.06 -9.96 1.94
CA ARG A 55 2.40 -10.87 0.99
C ARG A 55 3.35 -11.90 0.35
N ARG A 56 4.66 -11.70 0.46
CA ARG A 56 5.68 -12.55 -0.19
C ARG A 56 5.73 -13.94 0.44
N ARG A 57 6.12 -14.93 -0.38
CA ARG A 57 6.36 -16.30 0.04
C ARG A 57 7.74 -16.82 -0.40
N PRO A 58 8.85 -16.26 0.12
CA PRO A 58 10.20 -16.71 -0.24
C PRO A 58 10.37 -18.19 0.13
N GLY A 59 10.90 -19.00 -0.81
CA GLY A 59 11.04 -20.44 -0.60
C GLY A 59 9.72 -21.16 -0.31
N HIS A 60 8.61 -20.68 -0.89
CA HIS A 60 7.25 -21.20 -0.71
C HIS A 60 6.68 -21.10 0.72
N LYS A 61 7.33 -20.34 1.62
CA LYS A 61 6.84 -20.09 2.99
C LYS A 61 6.41 -18.64 3.14
N SER A 62 5.30 -18.40 3.82
CA SER A 62 4.84 -17.04 4.14
C SER A 62 5.92 -16.25 4.87
N CYS A 63 6.24 -15.06 4.38
CA CYS A 63 7.13 -14.15 5.08
C CYS A 63 6.48 -13.73 6.43
N SER A 64 7.27 -13.77 7.51
CA SER A 64 6.83 -13.36 8.85
C SER A 64 6.83 -11.85 9.07
N GLY A 65 7.37 -11.08 8.12
CA GLY A 65 7.52 -9.63 8.27
C GLY A 65 6.22 -8.87 8.22
N GLU A 66 6.19 -7.77 8.96
CA GLU A 66 5.16 -6.73 8.90
C GLU A 66 5.63 -5.59 7.97
N ILE A 67 4.70 -4.94 7.28
CA ILE A 67 5.01 -3.78 6.46
C ILE A 67 5.19 -2.53 7.33
N ILE A 68 6.30 -1.84 7.11
CA ILE A 68 6.57 -0.49 7.62
C ILE A 68 6.33 0.48 6.47
N ALA A 69 5.64 1.59 6.74
CA ALA A 69 5.35 2.60 5.74
C ALA A 69 5.30 4.02 6.31
N SER A 70 5.48 5.00 5.44
CA SER A 70 5.47 6.44 5.74
C SER A 70 5.02 7.24 4.52
N ILE A 71 4.55 8.47 4.74
CA ILE A 71 4.35 9.45 3.66
C ILE A 71 5.67 10.18 3.40
N ASP A 72 6.12 10.22 2.15
CA ASP A 72 7.20 11.09 1.71
C ASP A 72 6.61 12.41 1.19
N TYR A 73 6.57 13.42 2.06
CA TYR A 73 6.05 14.74 1.74
C TYR A 73 6.93 15.54 0.75
N GLN A 74 8.18 15.13 0.53
CA GLN A 74 9.06 15.77 -0.45
C GLN A 74 8.81 15.25 -1.87
N GLN A 75 8.22 14.06 -1.99
CA GLN A 75 7.92 13.40 -3.26
C GLN A 75 6.41 13.36 -3.51
N ASN A 76 5.75 14.51 -3.54
CA ASN A 76 4.33 14.62 -3.89
C ASN A 76 3.43 13.69 -3.06
N SER A 77 3.72 13.57 -1.76
CA SER A 77 2.96 12.78 -0.78
C SER A 77 2.82 11.29 -1.11
N VAL A 78 3.78 10.72 -1.86
CA VAL A 78 3.79 9.26 -2.09
C VAL A 78 3.99 8.50 -0.78
N ILE A 79 3.34 7.36 -0.65
CA ILE A 79 3.60 6.44 0.46
C ILE A 79 4.75 5.51 0.09
N VAL A 80 5.81 5.54 0.88
CA VAL A 80 6.94 4.60 0.77
C VAL A 80 6.71 3.46 1.75
N TRP A 81 6.86 2.22 1.30
CA TRP A 81 6.66 1.03 2.14
C TRP A 81 7.76 -0.01 1.94
N SER A 82 8.04 -0.79 2.98
CA SER A 82 8.96 -1.92 2.91
C SER A 82 8.65 -3.02 3.93
N CYS A 83 9.10 -4.23 3.62
CA CYS A 83 9.17 -5.36 4.53
C CYS A 83 10.63 -5.54 4.98
N PRO A 84 10.94 -5.36 6.28
CA PRO A 84 12.32 -5.45 6.77
C PRO A 84 12.89 -6.88 6.73
N ILE A 85 12.03 -7.90 6.63
CA ILE A 85 12.44 -9.32 6.67
C ILE A 85 12.87 -9.86 5.31
N CYS A 86 12.10 -9.59 4.25
CA CYS A 86 12.39 -10.12 2.91
C CYS A 86 12.80 -9.06 1.88
N GLY A 87 12.74 -7.79 2.25
CA GLY A 87 13.12 -6.65 1.41
C GLY A 87 12.10 -6.27 0.34
N ASP A 88 10.88 -6.82 0.35
CA ASP A 88 9.81 -6.35 -0.56
C ASP A 88 9.52 -4.88 -0.25
N ASN A 89 9.44 -4.04 -1.27
CA ASN A 89 9.31 -2.60 -1.08
C ASN A 89 8.59 -1.93 -2.25
N GLY A 90 8.24 -0.67 -2.08
CA GLY A 90 7.76 0.15 -3.18
C GLY A 90 7.19 1.49 -2.76
N THR A 91 6.62 2.17 -3.75
CA THR A 91 5.87 3.43 -3.58
C THR A 91 4.42 3.25 -3.98
N ILE A 92 3.54 4.02 -3.34
CA ILE A 92 2.11 4.11 -3.64
C ILE A 92 1.75 5.58 -3.84
N SER A 93 1.14 5.89 -4.98
CA SER A 93 0.71 7.23 -5.40
C SER A 93 -0.75 7.21 -5.84
N GLY A 94 -1.32 8.40 -6.08
CA GLY A 94 -2.69 8.53 -6.59
C GLY A 94 -3.72 7.97 -5.61
N TRP A 95 -3.43 8.05 -4.32
CA TRP A 95 -4.30 7.54 -3.27
C TRP A 95 -5.20 8.62 -2.70
N GLU A 96 -4.80 9.89 -2.81
CA GLU A 96 -5.52 11.06 -2.30
C GLU A 96 -6.90 11.17 -2.93
N GLY A 97 -7.93 11.37 -2.10
CA GLY A 97 -9.32 11.48 -2.53
C GLY A 97 -9.96 10.18 -3.03
N THR A 98 -9.25 9.04 -2.98
CA THR A 98 -9.79 7.74 -3.35
C THR A 98 -10.53 7.08 -2.19
N VAL A 99 -11.23 5.97 -2.46
CA VAL A 99 -11.88 5.14 -1.42
C VAL A 99 -10.93 4.57 -0.36
N TRP A 100 -9.61 4.61 -0.62
CA TRP A 100 -8.58 4.16 0.32
C TRP A 100 -7.96 5.30 1.14
N ASP A 101 -8.25 6.56 0.78
CA ASP A 101 -7.81 7.72 1.54
C ASP A 101 -8.58 7.82 2.85
N TRP A 102 -7.85 7.82 3.97
CA TRP A 102 -8.41 7.97 5.31
C TRP A 102 -7.90 9.22 6.04
N SER A 103 -7.22 10.13 5.33
CA SER A 103 -6.66 11.36 5.90
C SER A 103 -7.72 12.29 6.49
N ALA A 104 -8.92 12.33 5.91
CA ALA A 104 -10.05 13.12 6.43
C ALA A 104 -10.73 12.52 7.68
N ASN A 105 -10.37 11.29 8.08
CA ASN A 105 -10.94 10.56 9.22
C ASN A 105 -9.91 10.33 10.35
N ALA A 106 -8.74 10.97 10.28
CA ALA A 106 -7.59 10.75 11.16
C ALA A 106 -7.49 11.76 12.32
#